data_AF-A0A936IU78-F1
#
_entry.id   AF-A0A936IU78-F1
#
_cell.length_a   1.000
_cell.length_b   1.000
_cell.length_c   1.000
_cell.angle_alpha   90.00
_cell.angle_beta   90.00
_cell.angle_gamma   90.00
#
_symmetry.space_group_name_H-M   'P 1'
#
loop_
_entity.id
_entity.type
_entity.pdbx_description
1 polymer ?
#
loop_
_entity_poly.entity_id
_entity_poly.type
_entity_poly.pdbx_seq_one_letter_code
_entity_poly.pdbx_strand_id
1 'polypeptide(L)'
;MAAETLESRAHELIGQLNPGKLAAVVHLLEVMVQDREEDEEISPEEEAAVARSKEWFKHNEGTPLEQLVTELGFTMDEVRRPGPLR
;
A
#
# COMPACT_ATOMS: atom_id res chain seq x y z
N MET A 1 14.95 25.32 18.12
CA MET A 1 16.31 25.66 17.64
C MET A 1 16.79 24.77 16.49
N ALA A 2 17.14 23.50 16.68
CA ALA A 2 17.69 22.67 15.57
C ALA A 2 16.67 22.34 14.45
N ALA A 3 15.41 22.07 14.81
CA ALA A 3 14.35 21.81 13.82
C ALA A 3 14.02 23.07 12.98
N GLU A 4 13.89 24.24 13.63
CA GLU A 4 13.66 25.53 12.95
C GLU A 4 14.78 25.89 11.96
N THR A 5 16.03 25.49 12.25
CA THR A 5 17.14 25.67 11.30
C THR A 5 17.04 24.75 10.08
N LEU A 6 16.48 23.54 10.23
CA LEU A 6 16.26 22.61 9.12
C LEU A 6 15.09 23.05 8.24
N GLU A 7 14.00 23.53 8.84
CA GLU A 7 12.85 24.09 8.12
C GLU A 7 13.25 25.29 7.26
N SER A 8 14.02 26.21 7.84
CA SER A 8 14.54 27.39 7.12
C SER A 8 15.42 26.97 5.93
N ARG A 9 16.28 25.96 6.13
CA ARG A 9 17.14 25.43 5.07
C ARG A 9 16.34 24.71 3.97
N ALA A 10 15.28 24.00 4.33
CA ALA A 10 14.39 23.36 3.37
C ALA A 10 13.69 24.40 2.48
N HIS A 11 13.16 25.48 3.06
CA HIS A 11 12.54 26.57 2.30
C HIS A 11 13.53 27.25 1.33
N GLU A 12 14.78 27.47 1.77
CA GLU A 12 15.83 28.04 0.91
C GLU A 12 16.14 27.14 -0.30
N LEU A 13 16.23 25.83 -0.10
CA LEU A 13 16.50 24.86 -1.17
C LEU A 13 15.32 24.73 -2.13
N ILE A 14 14.09 24.71 -1.60
CA ILE A 14 12.87 24.66 -2.41
C ILE A 14 12.76 25.88 -3.32
N GLY A 15 13.12 27.07 -2.82
CA GLY A 15 13.11 28.32 -3.59
C GLY A 15 14.08 28.36 -4.77
N GLN A 16 15.04 27.43 -4.85
CA GLN A 16 16.02 27.34 -5.93
C GLN A 16 15.63 26.34 -7.04
N LEU A 17 14.53 25.60 -6.86
CA LEU A 17 14.10 24.57 -7.79
C LEU A 17 13.42 25.18 -9.02
N ASN A 18 13.67 24.56 -10.18
CA ASN A 18 12.88 24.84 -11.38
C ASN A 18 11.47 24.21 -11.26
N PRO A 19 10.48 24.63 -12.08
CA PRO A 19 9.10 24.16 -11.94
C PRO A 19 8.93 22.64 -11.98
N GLY A 20 9.70 21.92 -12.82
CA GLY A 20 9.60 20.46 -12.91
C GLY A 20 10.13 19.74 -11.66
N LYS A 21 11.26 20.19 -11.12
CA LYS A 21 11.82 19.65 -9.87
C LYS A 21 10.98 20.04 -8.66
N LEU A 22 10.43 21.25 -8.65
CA LEU A 22 9.53 21.73 -7.61
C LEU A 22 8.27 20.86 -7.54
N ALA A 23 7.65 20.55 -8.68
CA ALA A 23 6.48 19.67 -8.74
C ALA A 23 6.78 18.28 -8.16
N ALA A 24 7.93 17.69 -8.50
CA ALA A 24 8.34 16.40 -7.95
C ALA A 24 8.56 16.43 -6.43
N VAL A 25 9.20 17.49 -5.91
CA VAL A 25 9.44 17.64 -4.46
C VAL A 25 8.15 17.91 -3.71
N VAL A 26 7.23 18.72 -4.25
CA VAL A 26 5.89 18.92 -3.65
C VAL A 26 5.17 17.59 -3.53
N HIS A 27 5.16 16.77 -4.60
CA HIS A 27 4.51 15.47 -4.56
C HIS A 27 5.13 14.53 -3.51
N LEU A 28 6.47 14.51 -3.40
CA LEU A 28 7.14 13.74 -2.35
C LEU A 28 6.76 14.23 -0.95
N LEU A 29 6.72 15.54 -0.74
CA LEU A 29 6.32 16.12 0.54
C LEU A 29 4.86 15.81 0.87
N GLU A 30 3.96 15.80 -0.12
CA GLU A 30 2.57 15.35 0.07
C GLU A 30 2.50 13.91 0.56
N VAL A 31 3.29 13.00 -0.01
CA VAL A 31 3.36 11.60 0.45
C VAL A 31 3.93 11.50 1.86
N MET A 32 5.03 12.19 2.15
CA MET A 32 5.69 12.15 3.46
C MET A 32 4.84 12.79 4.57
N VAL A 33 4.07 13.83 4.26
CA VAL A 33 3.19 14.52 5.22
C VAL A 33 1.88 13.75 5.40
N GLN A 34 1.44 13.00 4.37
CA GLN A 34 0.19 12.26 4.47
C GLN A 34 0.23 11.12 5.46
N ASP A 35 1.41 10.70 5.96
CA ASP A 35 1.68 9.75 7.06
C ASP A 35 0.50 8.84 7.39
N ARG A 36 -0.04 8.20 6.35
CA ARG A 36 -1.02 7.15 6.51
C ARG A 36 -0.12 5.99 6.82
N GLU A 37 0.04 5.69 8.11
CA GLU A 37 0.58 4.41 8.51
C GLU A 37 -0.16 3.37 7.64
N GLU A 38 0.57 2.68 6.75
CA GLU A 38 0.02 1.53 6.02
C GLU A 38 -0.36 0.41 7.00
N ASP A 39 0.04 0.56 8.26
CA ASP A 39 -0.40 -0.20 9.42
C ASP A 39 -1.81 0.24 9.84
N GLU A 40 -2.81 -0.06 9.01
CA GLU A 40 -4.19 -0.09 9.51
C GLU A 40 -4.24 -1.04 10.71
N GLU A 41 -4.65 -0.53 11.87
CA GLU A 41 -4.75 -1.35 13.08
C GLU A 41 -5.73 -2.49 12.83
N ILE A 42 -5.23 -3.73 12.84
CA ILE A 42 -6.07 -4.91 12.68
C ILE A 42 -7.04 -4.94 13.85
N SER A 43 -8.33 -4.81 13.57
CA SER A 43 -9.35 -4.84 14.59
C SER A 43 -9.44 -6.24 15.23
N PRO A 44 -9.94 -6.34 16.48
CA PRO A 44 -10.19 -7.64 17.10
C PRO A 44 -11.14 -8.54 16.29
N GLU A 45 -12.03 -7.94 15.49
CA GLU A 45 -12.92 -8.68 14.59
C GLU A 45 -12.15 -9.35 13.45
N GLU A 46 -11.21 -8.64 12.84
CA GLU A 46 -10.35 -9.14 11.77
C GLU A 46 -9.41 -10.24 12.27
N GLU A 47 -8.82 -10.04 13.46
CA GLU A 47 -8.03 -11.08 14.12
C GLU A 47 -8.86 -12.36 14.33
N ALA A 48 -10.10 -12.20 14.83
CA ALA A 48 -11.01 -13.33 15.03
C ALA A 48 -11.41 -13.98 13.70
N ALA A 49 -11.61 -13.20 12.62
CA ALA A 49 -11.92 -13.73 11.29
C ALA A 49 -10.77 -14.57 10.73
N VAL A 50 -9.53 -14.09 10.86
CA VAL A 50 -8.33 -14.83 10.46
C VAL A 50 -8.15 -16.09 11.31
N ALA A 51 -8.40 -16.02 12.62
CA ALA A 51 -8.32 -17.18 13.51
C ALA A 51 -9.34 -18.26 13.12
N ARG A 52 -10.59 -17.87 12.81
CA ARG A 52 -11.63 -18.80 12.31
C ARG A 52 -11.23 -19.44 10.99
N SER A 53 -10.70 -18.65 10.04
CA SER A 53 -10.21 -19.15 8.75
C SER A 53 -9.10 -20.19 8.95
N LYS A 54 -8.07 -19.86 9.76
CA LYS A 54 -6.97 -20.77 10.08
C LYS A 54 -7.44 -22.06 10.75
N GLU A 55 -8.40 -21.98 11.67
CA GLU A 55 -8.97 -23.16 12.33
C GLU A 55 -9.74 -24.04 11.33
N TRP A 56 -10.52 -23.46 10.43
CA TRP A 56 -11.27 -24.20 9.41
C TRP A 56 -10.34 -25.06 8.54
N PHE A 57 -9.19 -24.52 8.12
CA PHE A 57 -8.19 -25.24 7.32
C PHE A 57 -7.46 -26.38 8.07
N LYS A 58 -7.57 -26.47 9.39
CA LYS A 58 -7.05 -27.64 10.12
C LYS A 58 -7.89 -28.89 9.89
N HIS A 59 -9.17 -28.71 9.55
CA HIS A 59 -10.16 -29.79 9.44
C HIS A 59 -10.68 -29.98 8.02
N ASN A 60 -10.35 -29.07 7.10
CA ASN A 60 -10.88 -29.07 5.73
C ASN A 60 -9.76 -28.75 4.74
N GLU A 61 -9.83 -29.33 3.54
CA GLU A 61 -8.94 -29.00 2.44
C GLU A 61 -9.38 -27.69 1.77
N GLY A 62 -8.41 -26.85 1.41
CA GLY A 62 -8.68 -25.65 0.62
C GLY A 62 -8.95 -26.00 -0.84
N THR A 63 -9.76 -25.16 -1.51
CA THR A 63 -9.93 -25.25 -2.95
C THR A 63 -8.66 -24.73 -3.65
N PRO A 64 -8.07 -25.49 -4.58
CA PRO A 64 -6.93 -25.02 -5.37
C PRO A 64 -7.29 -23.74 -6.14
N LEU A 65 -6.35 -22.80 -6.22
CA LEU A 65 -6.55 -21.53 -6.91
C LEU A 65 -6.94 -21.74 -8.38
N GLU A 66 -6.30 -22.69 -9.06
CA GLU A 66 -6.53 -23.02 -10.47
C GLU A 66 -7.97 -23.51 -10.72
N GLN A 67 -8.52 -24.25 -9.76
CA GLN A 67 -9.90 -24.72 -9.81
C GLN A 67 -10.86 -23.54 -9.69
N LEU A 68 -10.68 -22.66 -8.69
CA LEU A 68 -11.50 -21.47 -8.50
C LEU A 68 -11.46 -20.53 -9.70
N VAL A 69 -10.28 -20.31 -10.27
CA VAL A 69 -10.09 -19.46 -11.46
C VAL A 69 -10.91 -19.99 -12.63
N THR A 70 -10.88 -21.30 -12.85
CA THR A 70 -11.68 -21.96 -13.89
C THR A 70 -13.18 -21.85 -13.61
N GLU A 71 -13.62 -22.10 -12.37
CA GLU A 71 -15.02 -22.01 -11.95
C GLU A 71 -15.59 -20.59 -12.11
N LEU A 72 -14.77 -19.56 -11.90
CA LEU A 72 -15.16 -18.16 -12.05
C LEU A 72 -15.06 -17.65 -13.51
N GLY A 73 -14.67 -18.51 -14.46
CA GLY A 73 -14.59 -18.18 -15.89
C GLY A 73 -13.35 -17.38 -16.28
N PHE A 74 -12.32 -17.37 -15.44
CA PHE A 74 -11.04 -16.71 -15.71
C PHE A 74 -9.99 -17.71 -16.18
N THR A 75 -8.94 -17.19 -16.80
CA THR A 75 -7.70 -17.90 -17.08
C THR A 75 -6.62 -17.52 -16.07
N MET A 76 -5.67 -18.41 -15.80
CA MET A 76 -4.53 -18.10 -14.93
C MET A 76 -3.66 -16.95 -15.47
N ASP A 77 -3.65 -16.72 -16.79
CA ASP A 77 -2.93 -15.61 -17.42
C ASP A 77 -3.61 -14.25 -17.22
N GLU A 78 -4.91 -14.23 -16.96
CA GLU A 78 -5.64 -13.01 -16.56
C GLU A 78 -5.36 -12.68 -15.09
N VAL A 79 -5.27 -13.69 -14.22
CA VAL A 79 -4.95 -13.50 -12.80
C VAL A 79 -3.51 -13.05 -12.57
N ARG A 80 -2.57 -13.57 -13.37
CA ARG A 80 -1.13 -13.28 -13.22
C ARG A 80 -0.67 -11.97 -13.85
N ARG A 81 -1.52 -11.30 -14.63
CA ARG A 81 -1.18 -10.00 -15.22
C ARG A 81 -1.40 -8.91 -14.17
N PRO A 82 -0.35 -8.25 -13.65
CA PRO A 82 -0.56 -7.02 -12.91
C PRO A 82 -1.24 -6.01 -13.85
N GLY A 83 -2.33 -5.40 -13.40
CA GLY A 83 -2.93 -4.28 -14.10
C GLY A 83 -1.91 -3.14 -14.30
N PRO A 84 -2.13 -2.21 -15.23
CA PRO A 84 -1.26 -1.04 -15.34
C PRO A 84 -1.26 -0.33 -13.98
N LEU A 85 -0.05 -0.08 -13.44
CA LEU A 85 0.15 0.82 -12.30
C LEU A 85 -0.52 2.15 -12.66
N ARG A 86 -1.59 2.51 -11.94
CA ARG A 86 -2.30 3.78 -12.10
C ARG A 86 -1.76 4.78 -11.10
#